data_AF-A0A1Q6Y1H5-F1
#
_entry.id   AF-A0A1Q6Y1H5-F1
#
_cell.length_a   1.000
_cell.length_b   1.000
_cell.length_c   1.000
_cell.angle_alpha   90.00
_cell.angle_beta   90.00
_cell.angle_gamma   90.00
#
_symmetry.space_group_name_H-M   'P 1'
#
loop_
_entity.id
_entity.type
_entity.pdbx_description
1 polymer ?
#
loop_
_entity_poly.entity_id
_entity_poly.type
_entity_poly.pdbx_seq_one_letter_code
_entity_poly.pdbx_strand_id
1 'polypeptide(L)' 'MSLEDALLNVWRQSLVENKKTVTLEEESFPVRSTAKRKLKQIDFQFDGKDLRGPEQNPDTKSRWAAMARDGKGTARK' A
#
# COMPACT_ATOMS: atom_id res chain seq x y z
N MET A 1 5.38 -10.65 13.33
CA MET A 1 4.12 -10.51 12.57
C MET A 1 4.27 -11.21 11.22
N SER A 2 3.21 -11.75 10.58
CA SER A 2 3.33 -12.28 9.21
C SER A 2 3.28 -11.15 8.16
N LEU A 3 3.73 -11.40 6.92
CA LEU A 3 3.66 -10.40 5.85
C LEU A 3 2.21 -10.04 5.52
N GLU A 4 1.30 -11.02 5.52
CA GLU A 4 -0.11 -10.81 5.25
C GLU A 4 -0.74 -9.89 6.32
N ASP A 5 -0.45 -10.15 7.60
CA ASP A 5 -0.89 -9.29 8.70
C ASP A 5 -0.31 -7.87 8.59
N ALA A 6 0.96 -7.75 8.18
CA ALA A 6 1.60 -6.46 7.97
C ALA A 6 0.88 -5.64 6.91
N LEU A 7 0.60 -6.26 5.76
CA LEU A 7 -0.10 -5.63 4.65
C LEU A 7 -1.55 -5.27 5.01
N LEU A 8 -2.25 -6.14 5.73
CA LEU A 8 -3.60 -5.87 6.26
C LEU A 8 -3.60 -4.69 7.23
N ASN A 9 -2.64 -4.64 8.16
CA ASN A 9 -2.52 -3.54 9.11
C ASN A 9 -2.19 -2.22 8.41
N VAL A 10 -1.26 -2.24 7.45
CA VAL A 10 -0.94 -1.07 6.63
C VAL A 10 -2.17 -0.58 5.89
N TRP A 11 -2.87 -1.45 5.18
CA TRP A 11 -4.09 -1.09 4.43
C TRP A 11 -5.16 -0.53 5.36
N ARG A 12 -5.47 -1.22 6.45
CA ARG A 12 -6.51 -0.81 7.39
C ARG A 12 -6.19 0.54 8.02
N GLN A 13 -4.98 0.72 8.58
CA GLN A 13 -4.61 1.97 9.25
C GLN A 13 -4.52 3.14 8.27
N SER A 14 -3.91 2.94 7.10
CA SER A 14 -3.71 4.02 6.12
C SER A 14 -4.99 4.37 5.37
N LEU A 15 -5.76 3.39 4.89
CA LEU A 15 -6.90 3.61 3.98
C LEU A 15 -8.24 3.62 4.68
N VAL A 16 -8.50 2.67 5.59
CA VAL A 16 -9.79 2.56 6.29
C VAL A 16 -9.87 3.54 7.47
N GLU A 17 -8.86 3.56 8.32
CA GLU A 17 -8.80 4.43 9.51
C GLU A 17 -8.27 5.83 9.20
N ASN A 18 -7.77 6.05 7.96
CA ASN A 18 -7.23 7.33 7.49
C ASN A 18 -6.13 7.93 8.40
N LYS A 19 -5.33 7.07 9.04
CA LYS A 19 -4.22 7.53 9.89
C LYS A 19 -3.11 8.14 9.04
N LYS A 20 -2.47 9.17 9.58
CA LYS A 20 -1.29 9.82 8.98
C LYS A 20 0.00 9.04 9.22
N THR A 21 -0.04 8.07 10.14
CA THR A 21 1.08 7.21 10.52
C THR A 21 0.53 5.81 10.69
N VAL A 22 1.24 4.81 10.17
CA VAL A 22 0.96 3.39 10.42
C VAL A 22 2.00 2.89 11.40
N THR A 23 1.54 2.19 12.43
CA THR A 23 2.44 1.49 13.36
C THR A 23 2.46 0.02 13.01
N LEU A 24 3.65 -0.52 12.80
CA LEU A 24 3.92 -1.95 12.61
C LEU A 24 4.89 -2.41 13.69
N GLU A 25 4.49 -3.40 14.48
CA GLU A 25 5.23 -3.87 15.65
C GLU A 25 5.61 -2.70 16.58
N GLU A 26 6.86 -2.23 16.58
CA GLU A 26 7.33 -1.09 17.39
C GLU A 26 7.77 0.12 16.55
N GLU A 27 7.64 0.03 15.22
CA GLU A 27 8.05 1.08 14.29
C GLU A 27 6.85 1.85 13.73
N SER A 28 7.08 3.12 13.39
CA SER A 28 6.04 4.02 12.89
C SER A 28 6.44 4.65 11.57
N PHE A 29 5.58 4.50 10.57
CA PHE A 29 5.83 4.89 9.19
C PHE A 29 4.81 5.94 8.73
N PRO A 30 5.26 7.08 8.16
CA PRO A 30 4.35 8.14 7.74
C PRO A 30 3.61 7.79 6.44
N VAL A 31 2.30 8.06 6.43
CA VAL A 31 1.48 8.00 5.21
C VAL A 31 1.60 9.33 4.49
N ARG A 32 2.07 9.28 3.25
CA ARG A 32 2.21 10.43 2.37
C ARG A 32 1.12 10.43 1.31
N SER A 33 0.82 11.60 0.76
CA SER A 33 -0.07 11.71 -0.40
C SER A 33 0.72 12.08 -1.65
N THR A 34 0.42 11.42 -2.76
CA THR A 34 1.01 11.75 -4.06
C THR A 34 0.57 13.14 -4.52
N ALA A 35 1.47 13.87 -5.19
CA ALA A 35 1.24 15.28 -5.54
C ALA A 35 0.02 15.50 -6.44
N LYS A 36 -0.17 14.65 -7.45
CA LYS A 36 -1.12 14.88 -8.56
C LYS A 36 -2.55 14.42 -8.26
N ARG A 37 -2.71 13.30 -7.55
CA ARG A 37 -4.03 12.67 -7.31
C ARG A 37 -4.33 12.46 -5.82
N LYS A 38 -3.44 12.91 -4.94
CA LYS A 38 -3.56 12.79 -3.48
C LYS A 38 -3.74 11.36 -2.97
N LEU A 39 -3.42 10.36 -3.78
CA LEU A 39 -3.40 8.94 -3.42
C LEU A 39 -2.44 8.72 -2.26
N LYS A 40 -2.83 7.89 -1.31
CA LYS A 40 -1.96 7.52 -0.19
C LYS A 40 -0.82 6.63 -0.67
N GLN A 41 0.34 6.86 -0.10
CA GLN A 41 1.55 6.08 -0.30
C GLN A 41 2.23 5.93 1.05
N ILE A 42 2.68 4.73 1.34
CA ILE A 42 3.48 4.44 2.51
C ILE A 42 4.70 3.63 2.12
N ASP A 43 5.83 4.02 2.69
CA ASP A 43 7.10 3.29 2.62
C ASP A 43 7.37 2.75 4.02
N PHE A 44 7.52 1.43 4.14
CA PHE A 44 7.73 0.76 5.42
C PHE A 44 8.69 -0.40 5.29
N GLN A 45 9.36 -0.74 6.38
CA GLN A 45 10.26 -1.89 6.42
C GLN A 45 9.50 -3.11 6.96
N PHE A 46 9.72 -4.27 6.35
CA PHE A 46 9.24 -5.56 6.87
C PHE A 46 10.30 -6.63 6.58
N ASP A 47 10.72 -7.35 7.62
CA ASP A 47 11.72 -8.43 7.51
C ASP A 47 13.02 -7.97 6.79
N GLY A 48 13.50 -6.78 7.16
CA GLY A 48 14.69 -6.16 6.58
C GLY A 48 14.53 -5.65 5.14
N LYS A 49 13.32 -5.71 4.56
CA LYS A 49 13.03 -5.26 3.19
C LYS A 49 12.20 -4.00 3.19
N ASP A 50 12.61 -3.03 2.37
CA ASP A 50 11.82 -1.83 2.12
C ASP A 50 10.68 -2.14 1.16
N LEU A 51 9.44 -1.96 1.64
CA LEU A 51 8.22 -2.14 0.88
C LEU A 51 7.51 -0.79 0.69
N ARG A 52 6.91 -0.61 -0.49
CA ARG A 52 6.11 0.57 -0.82
C ARG A 52 4.68 0.13 -1.13
N GLY A 53 3.73 0.63 -0.36
CA GLY A 53 2.30 0.43 -0.52
C GLY A 53 1.60 1.66 -1.11
N PRO A 54 1.37 1.72 -2.44
CA PRO A 54 0.55 2.77 -3.04
C PRO A 54 -0.94 2.39 -3.07
N GLU A 55 -1.79 3.34 -2.68
CA GLU A 55 -3.24 3.25 -2.90
C GLU A 55 -3.55 3.03 -4.38
N GLN A 56 -4.34 2.01 -4.67
CA GLN A 56 -4.82 1.77 -6.03
C GLN A 56 -5.92 2.77 -6.36
N ASN A 57 -5.75 3.53 -7.44
CA ASN A 57 -6.80 4.41 -7.95
C ASN A 57 -7.78 3.59 -8.83
N PRO A 58 -9.04 3.40 -8.39
CA PRO A 58 -10.02 2.59 -9.11
C PRO A 58 -10.51 3.23 -10.42
N ASP A 59 -10.15 4.47 -10.75
CA ASP A 59 -10.47 5.14 -12.02
C ASP A 59 -9.32 5.12 -13.03
N THR A 60 -8.16 4.57 -12.65
CA THR A 60 -6.99 4.53 -13.54
C THR A 60 -7.24 3.61 -14.73
N LYS A 61 -7.08 4.15 -15.95
CA LYS A 61 -7.19 3.41 -17.23
C LYS A 61 -5.93 2.63 -17.63
N SER A 62 -4.95 2.47 -16.75
CA SER A 62 -3.73 1.73 -17.08
C SER A 62 -4.03 0.23 -17.19
N ARG A 63 -3.32 -0.46 -18.08
CA ARG A 63 -3.44 -1.91 -18.27
C ARG A 63 -3.15 -2.68 -16.97
N TRP A 64 -2.21 -2.20 -16.15
CA TRP A 64 -1.93 -2.75 -14.83
C TRP A 64 -3.15 -2.69 -13.90
N ALA A 65 -3.79 -1.53 -13.79
CA ALA A 65 -4.95 -1.37 -12.92
C ALA A 65 -6.13 -2.24 -13.42
N ALA A 66 -6.29 -2.40 -14.73
CA ALA A 66 -7.28 -3.31 -15.29
C ALA A 66 -7.02 -4.77 -14.90
N MET A 67 -5.76 -5.22 -14.98
CA MET A 67 -5.38 -6.58 -14.58
C MET A 67 -5.54 -6.81 -13.07
N ALA A 68 -5.12 -5.85 -12.24
CA ALA A 68 -5.27 -5.95 -10.78
C ALA A 68 -6.75 -6.03 -10.36
N ARG A 69 -7.66 -5.28 -11.00
CA ARG A 69 -9.12 -5.39 -10.79
C ARG A 69 -9.67 -6.78 -11.13
N ASP A 70 -9.10 -7.41 -12.15
CA ASP A 70 -9.47 -8.75 -12.62
C ASP A 70 -8.78 -9.88 -11.82
N GLY A 71 -8.11 -9.54 -10.69
CA GLY A 71 -7.38 -10.50 -9.86
C GLY A 71 -6.09 -11.03 -10.50
N LYS A 72 -5.61 -10.40 -11.58
CA LYS A 72 -4.42 -10.83 -12.34
C LYS A 72 -3.23 -9.95 -11.97
N GLY A 73 -2.21 -10.54 -11.35
CA GLY A 73 -0.93 -9.86 -11.13
C GLY A 73 -0.08 -9.82 -12.41
N THR A 74 0.90 -8.91 -12.49
CA THR A 74 2.00 -9.08 -13.47
C THR A 74 2.93 -10.14 -12.95
N ALA A 75 2.64 -11.39 -13.27
CA ALA A 75 3.70 -12.38 -13.34
C ALA A 75 4.63 -11.92 -14.48
N ARG A 76 5.77 -11.29 -14.14
CA ARG A 76 6.91 -11.35 -15.05
C ARG A 76 7.35 -12.80 -15.05
N LYS A 77 7.34 -13.41 -16.24
CA LYS A 77 8.04 -14.67 -16.49
C LYS A 77 9.54 -14.44 -16.43
#